data_AF-A0AAE0FWA8-F1
#
_entry.id   AF-A0AAE0FWA8-F1
#
_cell.length_a   1.000
_cell.length_b   1.000
_cell.length_c   1.000
_cell.angle_alpha   90.00
_cell.angle_beta   90.00
_cell.angle_gamma   90.00
#
_symmetry.space_group_name_H-M   'P 1'
#
loop_
_entity.id
_entity.type
_entity.pdbx_description
1 polymer ?
#
loop_
_entity_poly.entity_id
_entity_poly.type
_entity_poly.pdbx_seq_one_letter_code
_entity_poly.pdbx_strand_id
1 'polypeptide(L)'
;MGEGIFQGLPLSLAGVRRILEAMDWEDNLRGEFINFGAIGGDEVDGTDDVVIVISPQSIVGYSIIPSLAEMCDAAGERPVMLFNPKLTDIQSSGGVMGVRGRSERLAWASQFEVVYHFRLLYNKPYHFPIYGALRKTYGGPWIVYKRLNLSRKEEEYRLSAVYDVEPQPAEITKAIRKKL
;
A
#
# COMPACT_ATOMS: atom_id res chain seq x y z
N MET A 1 9.15 18.83 20.64
CA MET A 1 9.45 19.29 19.27
C MET A 1 8.23 18.97 18.42
N GLY A 2 7.41 19.97 18.15
CA GLY A 2 6.22 19.80 17.30
C GLY A 2 6.60 20.05 15.85
N GLU A 3 6.49 19.04 15.00
CA GLU A 3 6.79 19.15 13.57
C GLU A 3 6.01 18.10 12.77
N GLY A 4 5.05 18.56 11.96
CA GLY A 4 4.67 17.96 10.67
C GLY A 4 3.96 16.59 10.67
N ILE A 5 2.62 16.63 10.76
CA ILE A 5 1.66 15.50 10.85
C ILE A 5 1.72 14.41 9.74
N PHE A 6 2.59 14.48 8.73
CA PHE A 6 2.58 13.47 7.63
C PHE A 6 3.93 13.00 7.07
N GLN A 7 5.07 13.22 7.76
CA GLN A 7 6.38 12.61 7.39
C GLN A 7 6.71 11.32 8.19
N GLY A 8 5.80 10.80 9.02
CA GLY A 8 6.09 9.86 10.11
C GLY A 8 5.52 8.44 10.03
N LEU A 9 5.43 7.82 8.86
CA LEU A 9 5.13 6.37 8.78
C LEU A 9 6.23 5.68 7.99
N PRO A 10 7.19 5.04 8.68
CA PRO A 10 6.90 3.67 9.13
C PRO A 10 7.66 3.12 10.37
N LEU A 11 6.95 2.36 11.21
CA LEU A 11 7.35 1.07 11.83
C LEU A 11 6.16 0.50 12.63
N SER A 12 5.43 -0.45 12.02
CA SER A 12 4.27 -1.20 12.51
C SER A 12 3.01 -0.37 12.83
N LEU A 13 1.88 -0.77 12.27
CA LEU A 13 0.55 -0.34 12.66
C LEU A 13 0.17 -0.90 14.05
N ALA A 14 1.08 -0.81 15.02
CA ALA A 14 0.79 -1.07 16.41
C ALA A 14 -0.25 -0.02 16.87
N GLY A 15 -1.53 -0.40 16.78
CA GLY A 15 -2.64 0.45 17.14
C GLY A 15 -3.59 0.84 16.01
N VAL A 16 -3.37 0.50 14.74
CA VAL A 16 -4.42 0.76 13.72
C VAL A 16 -5.63 -0.11 13.95
N ARG A 17 -5.43 -1.39 14.32
CA ARG A 17 -6.52 -2.23 14.83
C ARG A 17 -7.25 -1.53 15.99
N ARG A 18 -6.51 -1.02 16.97
CA ARG A 18 -7.08 -0.34 18.13
C ARG A 18 -7.85 0.94 17.76
N ILE A 19 -7.36 1.69 16.76
CA ILE A 19 -8.05 2.86 16.22
C ILE A 19 -9.33 2.44 15.52
N LEU A 20 -9.26 1.47 14.61
CA LEU A 20 -10.44 0.96 13.90
C LEU A 20 -11.47 0.40 14.88
N GLU A 21 -11.06 -0.38 15.87
CA GLU A 21 -11.96 -0.90 16.91
C GLU A 21 -12.56 0.19 17.81
N ALA A 22 -11.92 1.36 17.90
CA ALA A 22 -12.38 2.51 18.67
C ALA A 22 -13.12 3.55 17.83
N MET A 23 -13.23 3.36 16.51
CA MET A 23 -14.02 4.22 15.65
C MET A 23 -15.51 4.04 15.97
N ASP A 24 -16.26 5.13 15.79
CA ASP A 24 -17.70 5.18 15.94
C ASP A 24 -18.37 4.57 14.69
N TRP A 25 -18.37 3.23 14.64
CA TRP A 25 -19.10 2.47 13.63
C TRP A 25 -20.60 2.56 13.91
N GLU A 26 -21.42 2.58 12.87
CA GLU A 26 -22.87 2.47 13.04
C GLU A 26 -23.23 1.20 13.82
N ASP A 27 -24.29 1.29 14.63
CA ASP A 27 -24.77 0.17 15.44
C ASP A 27 -25.02 -1.06 14.55
N ASN A 28 -24.56 -2.22 15.02
CA ASN A 28 -24.63 -3.53 14.34
C ASN A 28 -23.70 -3.73 13.15
N LEU A 29 -22.81 -2.80 12.78
CA LEU A 29 -21.77 -3.09 11.78
C LEU A 29 -20.71 -4.06 12.31
N ARG A 30 -20.21 -3.80 13.52
CA ARG A 30 -19.16 -4.62 14.14
C ARG A 30 -19.76 -5.90 14.69
N GLY A 31 -19.18 -7.04 14.33
CA GLY A 31 -19.62 -8.37 14.77
C GLY A 31 -20.73 -9.00 13.94
N GLU A 32 -21.44 -8.23 13.10
CA GLU A 32 -22.32 -8.78 12.06
C GLU A 32 -21.70 -8.70 10.66
N PHE A 33 -21.11 -7.55 10.31
CA PHE A 33 -20.54 -7.30 8.97
C PHE A 33 -19.03 -7.11 8.96
N ILE A 34 -18.44 -6.68 10.09
CA ILE A 34 -17.01 -6.40 10.22
C ILE A 34 -16.44 -7.18 11.40
N ASN A 35 -15.49 -8.06 11.10
CA ASN A 35 -14.69 -8.81 12.06
C ASN A 35 -13.25 -8.30 12.05
N PHE A 36 -12.66 -8.11 13.23
CA PHE A 36 -11.27 -7.66 13.37
C PHE A 36 -10.39 -8.81 13.89
N GLY A 37 -9.38 -9.16 13.13
CA GLY A 37 -8.47 -10.28 13.41
C GLY A 37 -6.99 -9.92 13.38
N ALA A 38 -6.16 -10.94 13.58
CA ALA A 38 -4.74 -10.90 13.24
C ALA A 38 -4.51 -11.32 11.76
N ILE A 39 -3.27 -11.66 11.41
CA ILE A 39 -2.93 -12.25 10.11
C ILE A 39 -2.63 -13.73 10.33
N GLY A 40 -3.41 -14.61 9.70
CA GLY A 40 -3.26 -16.06 9.75
C GLY A 40 -4.44 -16.74 9.04
N GLY A 41 -4.30 -18.02 8.72
CA GLY A 41 -5.39 -18.80 8.14
C GLY A 41 -6.56 -19.07 9.10
N ASP A 42 -6.28 -19.06 10.40
CA ASP A 42 -7.26 -19.21 11.49
C ASP A 42 -8.12 -17.95 11.71
N GLU A 43 -7.74 -16.83 11.11
CA GLU A 43 -8.44 -15.55 11.19
C GLU A 43 -9.45 -15.36 10.05
N VAL A 44 -9.66 -16.39 9.20
CA VAL A 44 -10.62 -16.37 8.09
C VAL A 44 -11.75 -17.35 8.39
N ASP A 45 -12.96 -16.82 8.62
CA ASP A 45 -14.16 -17.63 8.81
C ASP A 45 -14.75 -18.06 7.45
N GLY A 46 -15.50 -19.16 7.42
CA GLY A 46 -16.21 -19.61 6.21
C GLY A 46 -17.32 -18.66 5.76
N THR A 47 -17.82 -17.79 6.64
CA THR A 47 -18.84 -16.78 6.31
C THR A 47 -18.27 -15.46 5.82
N ASP A 48 -16.94 -15.25 5.89
CA ASP A 48 -16.34 -14.00 5.43
C ASP A 48 -16.41 -13.88 3.90
N ASP A 49 -16.90 -12.76 3.38
CA ASP A 49 -16.97 -12.51 1.93
C ASP A 49 -15.65 -11.98 1.36
N VAL A 50 -14.95 -11.13 2.12
CA VAL A 50 -13.72 -10.41 1.69
C VAL A 50 -12.78 -10.26 2.88
N VAL A 51 -11.49 -10.49 2.64
CA VAL A 51 -10.44 -10.26 3.64
C VAL A 51 -9.66 -8.99 3.30
N ILE A 52 -9.59 -8.04 4.24
CA ILE A 52 -8.82 -6.79 4.08
C ILE A 52 -7.65 -6.79 5.06
N VAL A 53 -6.43 -6.78 4.51
CA VAL A 53 -5.20 -6.73 5.31
C VAL A 53 -4.58 -5.34 5.20
N ILE A 54 -4.53 -4.65 6.34
CA ILE A 54 -4.06 -3.27 6.39
C ILE A 54 -2.59 -3.23 6.77
N SER A 55 -1.78 -2.76 5.81
CA SER A 55 -0.34 -2.54 5.89
C SER A 55 0.44 -3.73 6.48
N PRO A 56 0.33 -4.93 5.90
CA PRO A 56 1.17 -6.06 6.30
C PRO A 56 2.64 -5.75 6.01
N GLN A 57 3.52 -6.04 6.98
CA GLN A 57 4.96 -5.76 6.86
C GLN A 57 5.78 -6.93 7.37
N SER A 58 6.81 -7.32 6.61
CA SER A 58 7.87 -8.17 7.14
C SER A 58 8.75 -7.37 8.12
N ILE A 59 9.23 -8.01 9.18
CA ILE A 59 10.16 -7.41 10.14
C ILE A 59 11.55 -8.06 9.99
N VAL A 60 12.53 -7.48 10.67
CA VAL A 60 13.89 -8.02 10.68
C VAL A 60 13.87 -9.43 11.26
N GLY A 61 14.27 -10.43 10.46
CA GLY A 61 14.32 -11.83 10.89
C GLY A 61 13.00 -12.61 10.82
N TYR A 62 11.88 -11.97 10.43
CA TYR A 62 10.60 -12.64 10.26
C TYR A 62 9.80 -12.07 9.07
N SER A 63 9.46 -12.93 8.11
CA SER A 63 8.65 -12.54 6.96
C SER A 63 7.18 -12.79 7.25
N ILE A 64 6.30 -11.86 6.87
CA ILE A 64 4.84 -12.00 7.05
C ILE A 64 4.20 -12.91 5.98
N ILE A 65 4.96 -13.24 4.94
CA ILE A 65 4.48 -13.98 3.76
C ILE A 65 3.89 -15.35 4.09
N PRO A 66 4.47 -16.20 4.96
CA PRO A 66 3.86 -17.47 5.32
C PRO A 66 2.44 -17.32 5.89
N SER A 67 2.24 -16.39 6.84
CA SER A 67 0.92 -16.14 7.43
C SER A 67 -0.07 -15.56 6.42
N LEU A 68 0.39 -14.73 5.48
CA LEU A 68 -0.45 -14.25 4.38
C LEU A 68 -0.81 -15.38 3.41
N ALA A 69 0.11 -16.33 3.16
CA ALA A 69 -0.16 -17.48 2.32
C ALA A 69 -1.23 -18.39 2.94
N GLU A 70 -1.10 -18.69 4.24
CA GLU A 70 -2.13 -19.44 5.00
C GLU A 70 -3.49 -18.75 4.97
N MET A 71 -3.51 -17.41 5.10
CA MET A 71 -4.73 -16.60 4.97
C MET A 71 -5.33 -16.66 3.56
N CYS A 72 -4.51 -16.59 2.51
CA CYS A 72 -4.97 -16.76 1.13
C CYS A 72 -5.51 -18.17 0.88
N ASP A 73 -4.86 -19.20 1.41
CA ASP A 73 -5.32 -20.59 1.29
C ASP A 73 -6.66 -20.79 2.00
N ALA A 74 -6.84 -20.20 3.19
CA ALA A 74 -8.12 -20.24 3.92
C ALA A 74 -9.22 -19.43 3.20
N ALA A 75 -8.88 -18.30 2.59
CA ALA A 75 -9.81 -17.50 1.80
C ALA A 75 -10.27 -18.23 0.52
N GLY A 76 -9.45 -19.10 -0.06
CA GLY A 76 -9.78 -19.82 -1.29
C GLY A 76 -9.99 -18.87 -2.46
N GLU A 77 -11.16 -18.91 -3.10
CA GLU A 77 -11.51 -18.02 -4.23
C GLU A 77 -11.95 -16.61 -3.79
N ARG A 78 -12.11 -16.38 -2.49
CA ARG A 78 -12.59 -15.10 -1.95
C ARG A 78 -11.51 -14.02 -2.03
N PRO A 79 -11.86 -12.74 -2.29
CA PRO A 79 -10.86 -11.69 -2.44
C PRO A 79 -10.07 -11.41 -1.16
N VAL A 80 -8.74 -11.37 -1.28
CA VAL A 80 -7.83 -10.86 -0.24
C VAL A 80 -7.19 -9.56 -0.73
N MET A 81 -7.53 -8.44 -0.07
CA MET A 81 -7.08 -7.10 -0.45
C MET A 81 -6.02 -6.57 0.50
N LEU A 82 -4.85 -6.20 -0.03
CA LEU A 82 -3.77 -5.63 0.75
C LEU A 82 -3.72 -4.10 0.61
N PHE A 83 -3.82 -3.38 1.72
CA PHE A 83 -3.70 -1.92 1.75
C PHE A 83 -2.30 -1.52 2.18
N ASN A 84 -1.57 -0.77 1.35
CA ASN A 84 -0.21 -0.30 1.64
C ASN A 84 0.77 -1.40 2.13
N PRO A 85 0.86 -2.56 1.45
CA PRO A 85 1.71 -3.65 1.91
C PRO A 85 3.21 -3.33 1.78
N LYS A 86 4.02 -3.87 2.70
CA LYS A 86 5.49 -3.84 2.63
C LYS A 86 6.04 -5.26 2.78
N LEU A 87 5.93 -6.04 1.71
CA LEU A 87 6.29 -7.47 1.69
C LEU A 87 7.76 -7.72 1.35
N THR A 88 8.55 -6.67 1.15
CA THR A 88 10.00 -6.82 0.91
C THR A 88 10.69 -7.31 2.18
N ASP A 89 11.44 -8.39 2.08
CA ASP A 89 12.22 -8.92 3.21
C ASP A 89 13.29 -7.91 3.67
N ILE A 90 13.27 -7.59 4.97
CA ILE A 90 14.24 -6.73 5.63
C ILE A 90 15.38 -7.61 6.16
N GLN A 91 16.59 -7.44 5.62
CA GLN A 91 17.77 -8.17 6.05
C GLN A 91 18.30 -7.63 7.38
N SER A 92 18.65 -8.53 8.32
CA SER A 92 19.43 -8.16 9.50
C SER A 92 20.92 -8.13 9.14
N SER A 93 21.69 -7.29 9.84
CA SER A 93 23.16 -7.24 9.73
C SER A 93 23.86 -8.57 10.07
N GLY A 94 23.15 -9.53 10.69
CA GLY A 94 23.65 -10.86 11.03
C GLY A 94 23.41 -11.95 9.98
N GLY A 95 22.91 -11.62 8.78
CA GLY A 95 22.71 -12.61 7.71
C GLY A 95 21.65 -13.70 8.00
N VAL A 96 20.84 -13.51 9.06
CA VAL A 96 19.88 -14.51 9.56
C VAL A 96 18.71 -14.74 8.59
N MET A 97 18.37 -13.73 7.78
CA MET A 97 17.56 -13.94 6.57
C MET A 97 18.49 -14.44 5.46
N GLY A 98 18.88 -15.70 5.57
CA GLY A 98 19.63 -16.39 4.53
C GLY A 98 18.91 -16.28 3.19
N VAL A 99 19.69 -16.19 2.12
CA VAL A 99 19.25 -16.13 0.70
C VAL A 99 18.19 -17.22 0.35
N ARG A 100 18.14 -18.29 1.16
CA ARG A 100 17.22 -19.42 1.01
C ARG A 100 15.76 -19.01 1.23
N GLY A 101 14.91 -19.25 0.23
CA GLY A 101 13.47 -18.96 0.25
C GLY A 101 13.11 -17.48 0.03
N ARG A 102 14.07 -16.54 -0.03
CA ARG A 102 13.77 -15.12 -0.33
C ARG A 102 13.19 -14.96 -1.72
N SER A 103 13.77 -15.64 -2.71
CA SER A 103 13.29 -15.59 -4.09
C SER A 103 11.87 -16.13 -4.20
N GLU A 104 11.55 -17.22 -3.51
CA GLU A 104 10.21 -17.82 -3.46
C GLU A 104 9.20 -16.87 -2.81
N ARG A 105 9.58 -16.25 -1.68
CA ARG A 105 8.74 -15.25 -0.99
C ARG A 105 8.46 -14.02 -1.87
N LEU A 106 9.50 -13.47 -2.52
CA LEU A 106 9.33 -12.35 -3.44
C LEU A 106 8.49 -12.73 -4.67
N ALA A 107 8.66 -13.95 -5.18
CA ALA A 107 7.85 -14.47 -6.27
C ALA A 107 6.37 -14.60 -5.86
N TRP A 108 6.09 -15.14 -4.67
CA TRP A 108 4.74 -15.21 -4.12
C TRP A 108 4.12 -13.82 -3.96
N ALA A 109 4.86 -12.88 -3.34
CA ALA A 109 4.38 -11.51 -3.15
C ALA A 109 4.13 -10.77 -4.49
N SER A 110 4.82 -11.15 -5.57
CA SER A 110 4.61 -10.58 -6.90
C SER A 110 3.33 -11.04 -7.61
N GLN A 111 2.63 -12.03 -7.07
CA GLN A 111 1.34 -12.50 -7.60
C GLN A 111 0.21 -11.50 -7.33
N PHE A 112 0.36 -10.60 -6.36
CA PHE A 112 -0.64 -9.58 -6.07
C PHE A 112 -0.67 -8.52 -7.17
N GLU A 113 -1.87 -8.31 -7.73
CA GLU A 113 -2.10 -7.23 -8.69
C GLU A 113 -2.32 -5.89 -7.97
N VAL A 114 -1.69 -4.83 -8.50
CA VAL A 114 -1.99 -3.45 -8.07
C VAL A 114 -3.29 -2.98 -8.71
N VAL A 115 -4.40 -3.18 -7.99
CA VAL A 115 -5.75 -2.76 -8.43
C VAL A 115 -6.01 -1.26 -8.23
N TYR A 116 -5.33 -0.62 -7.28
CA TYR A 116 -5.42 0.82 -7.05
C TYR A 116 -4.10 1.37 -6.55
N HIS A 117 -3.68 2.51 -7.10
CA HIS A 117 -2.53 3.26 -6.62
C HIS A 117 -2.81 4.74 -6.70
N PHE A 118 -2.45 5.48 -5.66
CA PHE A 118 -2.39 6.93 -5.71
C PHE A 118 -1.20 7.42 -4.89
N ARG A 119 -0.34 8.24 -5.50
CA ARG A 119 0.81 8.83 -4.85
C ARG A 119 1.05 10.25 -5.35
N LEU A 120 1.22 11.19 -4.43
CA LEU A 120 1.66 12.55 -4.74
C LEU A 120 3.14 12.56 -5.13
N LEU A 121 3.47 13.40 -6.12
CA LEU A 121 4.82 13.55 -6.65
C LEU A 121 5.42 14.86 -6.10
N TYR A 122 6.47 14.73 -5.30
CA TYR A 122 7.20 15.84 -4.69
C TYR A 122 8.71 15.51 -4.68
N ASN A 123 9.55 16.52 -4.48
CA ASN A 123 11.00 16.29 -4.41
C ASN A 123 11.41 15.98 -2.97
N LYS A 124 12.01 14.81 -2.75
CA LYS A 124 12.56 14.43 -1.44
C LYS A 124 13.67 15.40 -1.01
N PRO A 125 13.86 15.63 0.31
CA PRO A 125 13.13 15.02 1.43
C PRO A 125 11.78 15.67 1.73
N TYR A 126 11.48 16.82 1.12
CA TYR A 126 10.29 17.60 1.42
C TYR A 126 9.02 16.99 0.81
N HIS A 127 7.86 17.20 1.43
CA HIS A 127 6.55 16.85 0.84
C HIS A 127 5.93 17.97 0.01
N PHE A 128 6.61 19.11 -0.07
CA PHE A 128 6.20 20.28 -0.82
C PHE A 128 7.39 20.90 -1.58
N PRO A 129 7.15 21.56 -2.71
CA PRO A 129 5.86 21.65 -3.39
C PRO A 129 5.47 20.31 -4.06
N ILE A 130 4.16 20.07 -4.16
CA ILE A 130 3.61 18.98 -4.97
C ILE A 130 3.72 19.38 -6.44
N TYR A 131 4.28 18.50 -7.26
CA TYR A 131 4.45 18.68 -8.70
C TYR A 131 3.41 17.91 -9.53
N GLY A 132 2.73 16.94 -8.94
CA GLY A 132 1.80 16.08 -9.65
C GLY A 132 1.33 14.89 -8.83
N ALA A 133 0.71 13.91 -9.51
CA ALA A 133 0.27 12.67 -8.91
C ALA A 133 0.48 11.49 -9.88
N LEU A 134 0.80 10.31 -9.35
CA LEU A 134 0.74 9.04 -10.06
C LEU A 134 -0.52 8.31 -9.61
N ARG A 135 -1.31 7.81 -10.57
CA ARG A 135 -2.56 7.08 -10.31
C ARG A 135 -2.61 5.79 -11.13
N LYS A 136 -3.18 4.73 -10.54
CA LYS A 136 -3.63 3.50 -11.21
C LYS A 136 -5.03 3.15 -10.72
N THR A 137 -5.91 2.73 -11.62
CA THR A 137 -7.21 2.13 -11.30
C THR A 137 -7.29 0.70 -11.80
N TYR A 138 -8.24 -0.07 -11.26
CA TYR A 138 -8.45 -1.46 -11.66
C TYR A 138 -8.74 -1.52 -13.17
N GLY A 139 -8.05 -2.41 -13.89
CA GLY A 139 -8.10 -2.52 -15.36
C GLY A 139 -7.61 -1.31 -16.16
N GLY A 140 -7.32 -0.16 -15.52
CA GLY A 140 -6.85 1.06 -16.20
C GLY A 140 -5.32 1.15 -16.27
N PRO A 141 -4.77 2.11 -17.04
CA PRO A 141 -3.33 2.31 -17.14
C PRO A 141 -2.76 3.08 -15.94
N TRP A 142 -1.45 3.19 -15.88
CA TRP A 142 -0.75 4.12 -14.99
C TRP A 142 -0.76 5.51 -15.59
N ILE A 143 -1.24 6.50 -14.85
CA ILE A 143 -1.40 7.87 -15.32
C ILE A 143 -0.59 8.82 -14.44
N VAL A 144 0.26 9.62 -15.06
CA VAL A 144 0.96 10.73 -14.43
C VAL A 144 0.20 12.01 -14.71
N TYR A 145 -0.26 12.67 -13.64
CA TYR A 145 -0.83 14.00 -13.69
C TYR A 145 0.23 15.02 -13.26
N LYS A 146 0.31 16.13 -13.97
CA LYS A 146 1.12 17.29 -13.58
C LYS A 146 0.21 18.31 -12.90
N ARG A 147 0.65 18.79 -11.74
CA ARG A 147 0.00 19.88 -11.02
C ARG A 147 0.40 21.22 -11.63
N LEU A 148 -0.58 22.02 -11.98
CA LEU A 148 -0.42 23.40 -12.44
C LEU A 148 -1.00 24.32 -11.37
N ASN A 149 -0.23 25.31 -10.93
CA ASN A 149 -0.73 26.36 -10.07
C ASN A 149 -1.31 27.46 -10.97
N LEU A 150 -2.64 27.58 -11.00
CA LEU A 150 -3.32 28.61 -11.79
C LEU A 150 -3.34 29.94 -11.03
N SER A 151 -3.59 29.89 -9.72
CA SER A 151 -3.56 31.05 -8.82
C SER A 151 -3.15 30.64 -7.39
N ARG A 152 -3.16 31.57 -6.43
CA ARG A 152 -2.74 31.31 -5.03
C ARG A 152 -3.58 30.25 -4.31
N LYS A 153 -4.79 29.93 -4.80
CA LYS A 153 -5.69 28.94 -4.21
C LYS A 153 -6.30 27.98 -5.24
N GLU A 154 -5.79 27.99 -6.46
CA GLU A 154 -6.36 27.21 -7.55
C GLU A 154 -5.26 26.37 -8.18
N GLU A 155 -5.48 25.06 -8.14
CA GLU A 155 -4.61 24.07 -8.72
C GLU A 155 -5.41 23.16 -9.64
N GLU A 156 -4.74 22.74 -10.72
CA GLU A 156 -5.31 21.81 -11.69
C GLU A 156 -4.34 20.66 -11.90
N TYR A 157 -4.86 19.44 -11.99
CA TYR A 157 -4.08 18.25 -12.33
C TYR A 157 -4.37 17.86 -13.78
N ARG A 158 -3.45 18.16 -14.68
CA ARG A 158 -3.57 17.79 -16.10
C ARG A 158 -2.85 16.50 -16.39
N LEU A 159 -3.46 15.65 -17.21
CA LEU A 159 -2.83 14.42 -17.70
C LEU A 159 -1.53 14.80 -18.43
N SER A 160 -0.43 14.19 -18.00
CA SER A 160 0.90 14.43 -18.57
C SER A 160 1.40 13.24 -19.39
N ALA A 161 1.22 12.02 -18.87
CA ALA A 161 1.62 10.78 -19.52
C ALA A 161 0.79 9.59 -19.06
N VAL A 162 0.72 8.56 -19.90
CA VAL A 162 0.03 7.28 -19.68
C VAL A 162 1.00 6.14 -19.97
N TYR A 163 0.99 5.10 -19.14
CA TYR A 163 1.87 3.94 -19.23
C TYR A 163 1.09 2.65 -18.96
N ASP A 164 1.46 1.57 -19.64
CA ASP A 164 0.85 0.24 -19.43
C ASP A 164 1.38 -0.44 -18.16
N VAL A 165 2.62 -0.13 -17.77
CA VAL A 165 3.29 -0.62 -16.55
C VAL A 165 3.67 0.54 -15.63
N GLU A 166 3.99 0.26 -14.36
CA GLU A 166 4.37 1.31 -13.42
C GLU A 166 5.61 2.07 -13.94
N PRO A 167 5.53 3.39 -14.16
CA PRO A 167 6.63 4.15 -14.73
C PRO A 167 7.79 4.30 -13.75
N GLN A 168 9.01 4.22 -14.27
CA GLN A 168 10.23 4.40 -13.49
C GLN A 168 10.41 5.87 -13.07
N PRO A 169 11.18 6.16 -11.99
CA PRO A 169 11.37 7.53 -11.50
C PRO A 169 11.86 8.53 -12.56
N ALA A 170 12.69 8.09 -13.51
CA ALA A 170 13.17 8.92 -14.61
C ALA A 170 12.05 9.32 -15.59
N GLU A 171 11.14 8.39 -15.89
CA GLU A 171 9.99 8.62 -16.77
C GLU A 171 8.99 9.57 -16.14
N ILE A 172 8.70 9.37 -14.85
CA ILE A 172 7.87 10.29 -14.06
C ILE A 172 8.47 11.71 -14.08
N THR A 173 9.78 11.82 -13.84
CA THR A 173 10.49 13.12 -13.86
C THR A 173 10.38 13.80 -15.23
N LYS A 174 10.55 13.03 -16.32
CA LYS A 174 10.40 13.53 -17.69
C LYS A 174 8.98 14.02 -17.96
N ALA A 175 7.95 13.26 -17.54
CA ALA A 175 6.55 13.64 -17.68
C ALA A 175 6.23 14.94 -16.93
N ILE A 176 6.71 15.09 -15.69
CA ILE A 176 6.50 16.32 -14.91
C ILE A 176 7.20 17.54 -15.52
N ARG A 177 8.40 17.36 -16.09
CA ARG A 177 9.16 18.46 -16.72
C ARG A 177 8.63 18.86 -18.10
N LYS A 178 7.81 18.02 -18.74
CA LYS A 178 7.16 18.32 -20.03
C LYS A 178 6.35 19.62 -19.93
N LYS A 179 6.49 20.51 -20.93
CA LYS A 179 5.60 21.67 -21.07
C LYS A 179 4.22 21.19 -21.50
N LEU A 180 3.19 21.68 -20.82
CA LEU A 180 1.78 21.44 -21.14
C LEU A 180 1.18 22.68 -21.80
#